data_AF-A0AAU0L587-F1
#
_entry.id   AF-A0AAU0L587-F1
#
_cell.length_a   1.000
_cell.length_b   1.000
_cell.length_c   1.000
_cell.angle_alpha   90.00
_cell.angle_beta   90.00
_cell.angle_gamma   90.00
#
_symmetry.space_group_name_H-M   'P 1'
#
loop_
_entity.id
_entity.type
_entity.pdbx_description
1 polymer ?
#
loop_
_entity_poly.entity_id
_entity_poly.type
_entity_poly.pdbx_seq_one_letter_code
_entity_poly.pdbx_strand_id
1 'polypeptide(L)'
;MIDLNLQALKLEGTPEEIAEQIFQKFIGPMFDHLRKTDPEMALRFGFCVAGNANACYMNSCSDVEKARSLICESTNLMAADIKSSRKKVKKS
;
A
#
# COMPACT_ATOMS: atom_id res chain seq x y z
N MET A 1 11.30 -19.90 3.71
CA MET A 1 10.48 -20.00 2.50
C MET A 1 9.20 -19.22 2.77
N ILE A 2 8.85 -18.24 1.95
CA ILE A 2 7.57 -17.54 2.09
C ILE A 2 6.50 -18.53 1.64
N ASP A 3 5.70 -19.04 2.57
CA ASP A 3 4.61 -19.97 2.27
C ASP A 3 3.42 -19.18 1.71
N LEU A 4 3.52 -18.81 0.44
CA LEU A 4 2.47 -18.13 -0.32
C LEU A 4 1.49 -19.15 -0.87
N ASN A 5 0.54 -19.55 -0.03
CA ASN A 5 -0.57 -20.36 -0.49
C ASN A 5 -1.56 -19.49 -1.30
N LEU A 6 -1.30 -19.35 -2.60
CA LEU A 6 -2.16 -18.64 -3.55
C LEU A 6 -3.59 -19.22 -3.63
N GLN A 7 -3.79 -20.49 -3.28
CA GLN A 7 -5.12 -21.09 -3.18
C GLN A 7 -5.85 -20.74 -1.86
N ALA A 8 -5.14 -20.30 -0.82
CA ALA A 8 -5.70 -19.79 0.42
C ALA A 8 -6.10 -18.30 0.33
N LEU A 9 -5.63 -17.59 -0.70
CA LEU A 9 -6.13 -16.28 -1.12
C LEU A 9 -7.47 -16.45 -1.84
N LYS A 10 -8.49 -16.95 -1.13
CA LYS A 10 -9.87 -16.76 -1.57
C LYS A 10 -10.17 -15.26 -1.50
N LEU A 11 -9.81 -14.54 -2.56
CA LEU A 11 -10.12 -13.12 -2.76
C LEU A 11 -11.61 -13.02 -3.08
N GLU A 12 -12.43 -13.19 -2.05
CA GLU A 12 -13.88 -13.14 -2.09
C GLU A 12 -14.34 -11.93 -1.28
N GLY A 13 -15.48 -11.34 -1.68
CA GLY A 13 -16.06 -10.18 -1.02
C GLY A 13 -16.26 -8.98 -1.94
N THR A 14 -16.52 -7.82 -1.35
CA THR A 14 -16.57 -6.54 -2.06
C THR A 14 -15.18 -6.11 -2.53
N PRO A 15 -15.07 -5.17 -3.48
CA PRO A 15 -13.77 -4.63 -3.91
C PRO A 15 -12.90 -4.12 -2.75
N GLU A 16 -13.51 -3.49 -1.74
CA GLU A 16 -12.84 -3.00 -0.54
C GLU A 16 -12.28 -4.17 0.30
N GLU A 17 -13.08 -5.22 0.50
CA GLU A 17 -12.67 -6.43 1.23
C GLU A 17 -11.54 -7.17 0.51
N ILE A 18 -11.59 -7.22 -0.83
CA ILE A 18 -10.53 -7.81 -1.65
C ILE A 18 -9.25 -7.00 -1.56
N ALA A 19 -9.33 -5.66 -1.62
CA ALA A 19 -8.18 -4.78 -1.48
C ALA A 19 -7.50 -4.96 -0.12
N GLU A 20 -8.27 -4.99 0.96
CA GLU A 20 -7.75 -5.25 2.31
C GLU A 20 -7.04 -6.61 2.40
N GLN A 21 -7.64 -7.66 1.82
CA GLN A 21 -7.05 -8.99 1.80
C GLN A 21 -5.73 -9.06 1.04
N ILE A 22 -5.58 -8.32 -0.07
CA ILE A 22 -4.31 -8.23 -0.80
C ILE A 22 -3.21 -7.63 0.08
N PHE A 23 -3.51 -6.55 0.80
CA PHE A 23 -2.53 -5.95 1.71
C PHE A 23 -2.17 -6.89 2.87
N GLN A 24 -3.16 -7.54 3.49
CA GLN A 24 -2.94 -8.38 4.67
C GLN A 24 -2.30 -9.74 4.37
N LYS A 25 -2.71 -10.40 3.29
CA LYS A 25 -2.32 -11.79 2.99
C LYS A 25 -1.16 -11.89 2.01
N PHE A 26 -0.87 -10.83 1.24
CA PHE A 26 0.15 -10.85 0.19
C PHE A 26 1.26 -9.84 0.45
N ILE A 27 0.94 -8.54 0.46
CA ILE A 27 1.95 -7.48 0.54
C ILE A 27 2.61 -7.44 1.93
N GLY A 28 1.81 -7.47 2.99
CA GLY A 28 2.28 -7.40 4.38
C GLY A 28 3.27 -8.52 4.75
N PRO A 29 2.94 -9.81 4.54
CA PRO A 29 3.84 -10.92 4.85
C PRO A 29 5.15 -10.88 4.08
N MET A 30 5.13 -10.48 2.81
CA MET A 30 6.34 -10.29 2.00
C MET A 30 7.21 -9.16 2.56
N PHE A 31 6.60 -8.01 2.87
CA PHE A 31 7.32 -6.88 3.46
C PHE A 31 7.93 -7.25 4.82
N ASP A 32 7.19 -7.95 5.68
CA ASP A 32 7.68 -8.36 6.99
C ASP A 32 8.80 -9.40 6.91
N HIS A 33 8.75 -10.31 5.93
CA HIS A 33 9.86 -11.21 5.66
C HIS A 33 11.10 -10.42 5.25
N LEU A 34 10.96 -9.56 4.23
CA LEU A 34 12.06 -8.71 3.74
C LEU A 34 12.62 -7.83 4.86
N ARG A 35 11.78 -7.21 5.68
CA ARG A 35 12.24 -6.35 6.78
C ARG A 35 13.15 -7.08 7.77
N LYS A 36 12.99 -8.39 7.93
CA LYS A 36 13.81 -9.23 8.82
C LYS A 36 15.08 -9.73 8.13
N THR A 37 15.05 -9.97 6.83
CA THR A 37 16.16 -10.61 6.09
C THR A 37 17.02 -9.62 5.29
N ASP A 38 16.40 -8.58 4.75
CA ASP A 38 16.99 -7.52 3.94
C ASP A 38 16.16 -6.22 4.06
N PRO A 39 16.44 -5.38 5.06
CA PRO A 39 15.68 -4.16 5.33
C PRO A 39 15.71 -3.14 4.18
N GLU A 40 16.80 -3.08 3.42
CA GLU A 40 16.90 -2.17 2.28
C GLU A 40 15.98 -2.62 1.15
N MET A 41 15.94 -3.94 0.88
CA MET A 41 14.99 -4.51 -0.07
C MET A 41 13.54 -4.32 0.37
N ALA A 42 13.24 -4.41 1.67
CA ALA A 42 11.90 -4.13 2.19
C ALA A 42 11.45 -2.70 1.87
N LEU A 43 12.34 -1.73 2.07
CA LEU A 43 12.08 -0.32 1.73
C LEU A 43 11.81 -0.16 0.23
N ARG A 44 12.65 -0.76 -0.62
CA ARG A 44 12.48 -0.74 -2.09
C ARG A 44 11.16 -1.40 -2.51
N PHE A 45 10.82 -2.55 -1.93
CA PHE A 45 9.58 -3.27 -2.19
C PHE A 45 8.35 -2.40 -1.88
N GLY A 46 8.33 -1.73 -0.72
CA GLY A 46 7.25 -0.80 -0.38
C GLY A 46 7.09 0.33 -1.38
N PHE A 47 8.20 0.94 -1.82
CA PHE A 47 8.17 1.98 -2.86
C PHE A 47 7.70 1.44 -4.22
N CYS A 48 8.09 0.23 -4.61
CA CYS A 48 7.62 -0.38 -5.86
C CYS A 48 6.12 -0.66 -5.84
N VAL A 49 5.57 -1.14 -4.72
CA VAL A 49 4.11 -1.34 -4.58
C VAL A 49 3.36 -0.02 -4.74
N ALA A 50 3.80 1.04 -4.06
CA ALA A 50 3.18 2.36 -4.15
C ALA A 50 3.31 2.97 -5.56
N GLY A 51 4.50 2.86 -6.16
CA GLY A 51 4.76 3.35 -7.52
C GLY A 51 3.88 2.65 -8.57
N ASN A 52 3.75 1.32 -8.48
CA ASN A 52 2.92 0.54 -9.39
C ASN A 52 1.43 0.87 -9.22
N ALA A 53 0.95 1.06 -7.98
CA ALA A 53 -0.44 1.47 -7.75
C ALA A 53 -0.75 2.82 -8.43
N ASN A 54 0.13 3.81 -8.27
CA ASN A 54 0.01 5.10 -8.93
C ASN A 54 0.07 4.98 -10.46
N ALA A 55 1.01 4.20 -11.00
CA ALA A 55 1.14 3.99 -12.45
C ALA A 55 -0.10 3.32 -13.04
N CYS A 56 -0.64 2.29 -12.39
CA CYS A 56 -1.89 1.64 -12.80
C CYS A 56 -3.07 2.63 -12.82
N TYR A 57 -3.19 3.45 -11.77
CA TYR A 57 -4.23 4.47 -11.70
C TYR A 57 -4.09 5.51 -12.82
N MET A 58 -2.89 6.05 -13.02
CA MET A 58 -2.62 7.02 -14.09
C MET A 58 -2.90 6.44 -15.48
N ASN A 59 -2.51 5.19 -15.74
CA ASN A 59 -2.75 4.52 -17.01
C ASN A 59 -4.24 4.24 -17.28
N SER A 60 -5.06 4.14 -16.23
CA SER A 60 -6.52 3.99 -16.36
C SER A 60 -7.25 5.29 -16.70
N CYS A 61 -6.57 6.44 -16.60
CA CYS A 61 -7.16 7.76 -16.75
C CYS A 61 -6.83 8.38 -18.11
N SER A 62 -7.83 9.02 -18.74
CA SER A 62 -7.63 9.80 -19.97
C SER A 62 -7.08 11.21 -19.70
N ASP A 63 -7.30 11.74 -18.50
CA ASP A 63 -6.81 13.04 -18.04
C ASP A 63 -5.68 12.84 -17.01
N VAL A 64 -4.45 12.97 -17.50
CA VAL A 64 -3.23 12.76 -16.70
C VAL A 64 -3.07 13.81 -15.61
N GLU A 65 -3.47 15.07 -15.84
CA GLU A 65 -3.32 16.13 -14.85
C GLU A 65 -4.31 15.96 -13.70
N LYS A 66 -5.54 15.54 -14.00
CA LYS A 66 -6.52 15.20 -12.97
C LYS A 66 -6.05 14.00 -12.13
N ALA A 67 -5.53 12.95 -12.77
CA ALA A 67 -4.98 11.79 -12.07
C ALA A 67 -3.81 12.18 -11.15
N ARG A 68 -2.88 13.01 -11.66
CA ARG A 68 -1.76 13.55 -10.88
C ARG A 68 -2.26 14.34 -9.66
N SER A 69 -3.25 15.21 -9.84
CA SER A 69 -3.80 16.01 -8.75
C SER A 69 -4.39 15.13 -7.64
N LEU A 70 -5.14 14.08 -8.00
CA LEU A 70 -5.73 13.15 -7.03
C LEU A 70 -4.69 12.33 -6.27
N ILE A 71 -3.60 11.91 -6.94
CA ILE A 71 -2.46 11.25 -6.26
C ILE A 71 -1.81 12.20 -5.26
N CYS A 72 -1.55 13.45 -5.65
CA CYS A 72 -0.97 14.46 -4.76
C CYS A 72 -1.89 14.77 -3.57
N GLU A 73 -3.19 14.92 -3.80
CA GLU A 73 -4.18 15.17 -2.76
C GLU A 73 -4.24 14.01 -1.77
N SER A 74 -4.36 12.77 -2.26
CA SER A 74 -4.37 11.56 -1.43
C SER A 74 -3.10 11.44 -0.60
N THR A 75 -1.93 11.74 -1.18
CA THR A 75 -0.64 11.74 -0.48
C THR A 75 -0.59 12.81 0.62
N ASN A 76 -1.10 14.01 0.34
CA ASN A 76 -1.17 15.09 1.33
C ASN A 76 -2.11 14.75 2.49
N LEU A 77 -3.26 14.14 2.22
CA LEU A 77 -4.19 13.68 3.24
C LEU A 77 -3.57 12.61 4.13
N MET A 78 -2.89 11.62 3.56
CA MET A 78 -2.14 10.62 4.32
C MET A 78 -1.05 11.25 5.20
N ALA A 79 -0.28 12.19 4.65
CA ALA A 79 0.76 12.90 5.40
C ALA A 79 0.17 13.72 6.57
N ALA A 80 -0.98 14.37 6.35
CA ALA A 80 -1.70 15.10 7.39
C ALA A 80 -2.23 14.17 8.49
N ASP A 81 -2.80 13.02 8.12
CA ASP A 81 -3.33 12.06 9.09
C ASP A 81 -2.22 11.45 9.95
N ILE A 82 -1.11 11.01 9.34
CA ILE A 82 0.09 10.51 10.07
C ILE A 82 0.59 11.57 11.06
N LYS A 83 0.66 12.84 10.64
CA LYS A 83 1.07 13.95 11.50
C LYS A 83 0.10 14.15 12.66
N SER A 84 -1.20 13.98 12.43
CA SER A 84 -2.25 14.11 13.45
C SER A 84 -2.20 12.95 14.47
N SER A 85 -2.00 11.72 13.99
CA SER A 85 -1.92 10.51 14.81
C SER A 85 -0.69 10.50 15.72
N ARG A 86 0.45 11.02 15.24
CA ARG A 86 1.65 11.23 16.08
C ARG A 86 1.43 12.24 17.21
N LYS A 87 0.54 13.23 17.04
CA LYS A 87 0.21 14.20 18.10
C LYS A 87 -0.72 13.61 19.17
N LYS A 88 -1.58 12.65 18.81
CA LYS A 88 -2.47 11.95 19.75
C LYS A 88 -1.69 11.03 20.69
N VAL A 89 -0.73 10.27 20.18
CA VAL A 89 0.10 9.34 20.98
C VAL A 89 1.01 10.07 21.99
N LYS A 90 1.43 11.32 21.72
CA LYS A 90 2.25 12.12 22.66
C LYS A 90 1.46 12.77 23.80
N LYS A 91 0.12 12.68 23.80
CA LYS A 91 -0.77 13.31 24.80
C LYS A 91 -1.50 12.29 25.69
N SER A 92 -1.15 11.01 25.59
CA SER A 92 -1.60 9.92 26.46
C SER A 92 -0.40 9.37 27.21
#